data_AF-A0A4R6JU39-F1
#
_entry.id   AF-A0A4R6JU39-F1
#
_cell.length_a   1.000
_cell.length_b   1.000
_cell.length_c   1.000
_cell.angle_alpha   90.00
_cell.angle_beta   90.00
_cell.angle_gamma   90.00
#
_symmetry.space_group_name_H-M   'P 1'
#
loop_
_entity.id
_entity.type
_entity.pdbx_description
1 polymer ?
#
loop_
_entity_poly.entity_id
_entity_poly.type
_entity_poly.pdbx_seq_one_letter_code
_entity_poly.pdbx_strand_id
1 'polypeptide(L)'
;MQITKFTHSCLRIEGAGVLVVDPGAFSERAALDGADAVLITHEHFDHLDPEALTETLEKRPGLRIYAHADVLAQHPRFAEASTAVEPGGEFEAAGYRVRVHGGQHAVIHPDIPRIANVGYLIADGSTNLYHPGDSFTVPEDTTVDTLFAPLNAPWMKLSESIDFVRAVKPGRAYALHDHLLTETGAKVSDGHLERLSGTKYAHLAPGTTIA
;
A
#
# COMPACT_ATOMS: atom_id res chain seq x y z
N MET A 1 -3.49 14.21 -7.94
CA MET A 1 -2.59 13.09 -8.26
C MET A 1 -3.38 12.07 -9.08
N GLN A 2 -2.71 11.25 -9.89
CA GLN A 2 -3.30 10.10 -10.59
C GLN A 2 -2.80 8.82 -9.92
N ILE A 3 -3.67 7.86 -9.67
CA ILE A 3 -3.36 6.61 -8.97
C ILE A 3 -3.67 5.46 -9.91
N THR A 4 -2.65 4.70 -10.32
CA THR A 4 -2.80 3.46 -11.06
C THR A 4 -2.70 2.28 -10.11
N LYS A 5 -3.75 1.44 -10.08
CA LYS A 5 -3.73 0.17 -9.35
C LYS A 5 -3.02 -0.88 -10.21
N PHE A 6 -1.92 -1.42 -9.72
CA PHE A 6 -1.28 -2.61 -10.27
C PHE A 6 -1.80 -3.85 -9.54
N THR A 7 -1.36 -5.03 -9.95
CA THR A 7 -1.82 -6.28 -9.33
C THR A 7 -1.56 -6.28 -7.81
N HIS A 8 -2.51 -6.85 -7.06
CA HIS A 8 -2.39 -7.09 -5.62
C HIS A 8 -2.31 -5.81 -4.75
N SER A 9 -1.12 -5.47 -4.25
CA SER A 9 -0.90 -4.37 -3.32
C SER A 9 -0.17 -3.17 -3.95
N CYS A 10 0.27 -3.28 -5.21
CA CYS A 10 1.06 -2.23 -5.82
C CYS A 10 0.21 -1.04 -6.30
N LEU A 11 0.58 0.16 -5.87
CA LEU A 11 0.02 1.42 -6.37
C LEU A 11 1.12 2.28 -6.99
N ARG A 12 0.81 2.92 -8.11
CA ARG A 12 1.67 3.94 -8.73
C ARG A 12 0.94 5.28 -8.73
N ILE A 13 1.60 6.32 -8.22
CA ILE A 13 1.05 7.65 -8.06
C ILE A 13 1.85 8.63 -8.90
N GLU A 14 1.15 9.39 -9.74
CA GLU A 14 1.72 10.35 -10.68
C GLU A 14 1.11 11.75 -10.55
N GLY A 15 1.88 12.78 -10.92
CA GLY A 15 1.48 14.18 -10.87
C GLY A 15 2.64 15.09 -10.49
N ALA A 16 3.09 15.02 -9.24
CA ALA A 16 4.26 15.78 -8.76
C ALA A 16 5.59 15.09 -9.13
N GLY A 17 5.59 13.77 -9.05
CA GLY A 17 6.63 12.83 -9.45
C GLY A 17 6.01 11.43 -9.53
N VAL A 18 6.84 10.41 -9.72
CA VAL A 18 6.40 9.00 -9.77
C VAL A 18 6.72 8.32 -8.44
N LEU A 19 5.69 8.06 -7.63
CA LEU A 19 5.78 7.33 -6.36
C LEU A 19 5.16 5.94 -6.52
N VAL A 20 5.84 4.90 -6.05
CA VAL A 20 5.32 3.52 -6.10
C VAL A 20 5.22 2.97 -4.69
N VAL A 21 4.10 2.32 -4.35
CA VAL A 21 3.89 1.66 -3.06
C VAL A 21 3.81 0.16 -3.31
N ASP A 22 4.54 -0.62 -2.52
CA ASP A 22 4.53 -2.09 -2.49
C ASP A 22 4.65 -2.80 -3.86
N PRO A 23 5.72 -2.55 -4.65
CA PRO A 23 6.00 -3.28 -5.89
C PRO A 23 6.50 -4.70 -5.60
N GLY A 24 5.62 -5.54 -5.05
CA GLY A 24 5.91 -6.93 -4.71
C GLY A 24 5.87 -7.88 -5.92
N ALA A 25 6.22 -9.14 -5.67
CA ALA A 25 6.41 -10.16 -6.70
C ALA A 25 5.15 -10.51 -7.51
N PHE A 26 3.95 -10.20 -7.01
CA PHE A 26 2.69 -10.36 -7.77
C PHE A 26 2.42 -9.19 -8.72
N SER A 27 3.14 -8.09 -8.56
CA SER A 27 2.91 -6.87 -9.32
C SER A 27 3.72 -6.85 -10.60
N GLU A 28 3.21 -6.14 -11.59
CA GLU A 28 3.93 -5.92 -12.84
C GLU A 28 5.16 -5.02 -12.57
N ARG A 29 6.37 -5.49 -12.90
CA ARG A 29 7.62 -4.72 -12.72
C ARG A 29 7.59 -3.35 -13.42
N ALA A 30 6.76 -3.18 -14.44
CA ALA A 30 6.52 -1.90 -15.12
C ALA A 30 5.99 -0.79 -14.19
N ALA A 31 5.45 -1.14 -13.01
CA ALA A 31 5.10 -0.15 -11.99
C ALA A 31 6.31 0.70 -11.55
N LEU A 32 7.52 0.14 -11.60
CA LEU A 32 8.77 0.82 -11.21
C LEU A 32 9.35 1.71 -12.32
N ASP A 33 8.79 1.68 -13.53
CA ASP A 33 9.32 2.44 -14.66
C ASP A 33 9.28 3.95 -14.37
N GLY A 34 10.47 4.55 -14.33
CA GLY A 34 10.64 5.98 -14.06
C GLY A 34 10.36 6.41 -12.62
N ALA A 35 10.20 5.47 -11.67
CA ALA A 35 9.92 5.78 -10.28
C ALA A 35 10.98 6.73 -9.67
N ASP A 36 10.52 7.77 -8.96
CA ASP A 36 11.37 8.69 -8.20
C ASP A 36 11.54 8.20 -6.76
N ALA A 37 10.49 7.60 -6.21
CA ALA A 37 10.53 6.99 -4.89
C ALA A 37 9.67 5.72 -4.80
N VAL A 38 10.07 4.82 -3.91
CA VAL A 38 9.34 3.60 -3.55
C VAL A 38 9.05 3.62 -2.05
N LEU A 39 7.81 3.32 -1.67
CA LEU A 39 7.40 3.09 -0.29
C LEU A 39 7.12 1.59 -0.12
N ILE A 40 7.68 0.98 0.93
CA ILE A 40 7.44 -0.41 1.28
C ILE A 40 6.77 -0.47 2.64
N THR A 41 5.63 -1.15 2.74
CA THR A 41 4.87 -1.27 3.99
C THR A 41 5.50 -2.28 4.93
N HIS A 42 5.94 -3.44 4.42
CA HIS A 42 6.59 -4.50 5.17
C HIS A 42 7.37 -5.49 4.26
N GLU A 43 8.02 -6.49 4.86
CA GLU A 43 9.01 -7.37 4.20
C GLU A 43 8.43 -8.55 3.41
N HIS A 44 7.12 -8.79 3.37
CA HIS A 44 6.59 -9.93 2.64
C HIS A 44 6.76 -9.78 1.11
N PHE A 45 6.97 -10.92 0.45
CA PHE A 45 7.36 -10.98 -0.96
C PHE A 45 6.31 -10.44 -1.94
N ASP A 46 5.03 -10.46 -1.55
CA ASP A 46 3.90 -9.92 -2.28
C ASP A 46 3.77 -8.39 -2.16
N HIS A 47 4.57 -7.77 -1.28
CA HIS A 47 4.72 -6.32 -1.13
C HIS A 47 6.10 -5.81 -1.56
N LEU A 48 7.13 -6.67 -1.55
CA LEU A 48 8.49 -6.32 -1.94
C LEU A 48 9.10 -7.39 -2.86
N ASP A 49 9.49 -6.99 -4.08
CA ASP A 49 10.41 -7.75 -4.95
C ASP A 49 11.82 -7.12 -4.86
N PRO A 50 12.75 -7.69 -4.06
CA PRO A 50 14.09 -7.12 -3.91
C PRO A 50 14.91 -7.15 -5.20
N GLU A 51 14.65 -8.10 -6.11
CA GLU A 51 15.37 -8.21 -7.37
C GLU A 51 14.94 -7.09 -8.31
N ALA A 52 13.63 -6.89 -8.50
CA ALA A 52 13.09 -5.79 -9.29
C ALA A 52 13.57 -4.42 -8.77
N LEU A 53 13.61 -4.25 -7.45
CA LEU A 53 14.05 -3.00 -6.84
C LEU A 53 15.57 -2.79 -7.03
N THR A 54 16.37 -3.85 -6.95
CA THR A 54 17.82 -3.79 -7.26
C THR A 54 18.05 -3.37 -8.71
N GLU A 55 17.39 -4.03 -9.67
CA GLU A 55 17.50 -3.69 -11.09
C GLU A 55 17.08 -2.23 -11.37
N THR A 56 16.08 -1.73 -10.65
CA THR A 56 15.59 -0.36 -10.79
C THR A 56 16.61 0.64 -10.26
N LEU A 57 17.23 0.36 -9.09
CA LEU A 57 18.29 1.20 -8.52
C LEU A 57 19.50 1.30 -9.45
N GLU A 58 19.91 0.19 -10.07
CA GLU A 58 21.03 0.17 -11.03
C GLU A 58 20.75 1.07 -12.24
N LYS A 59 19.50 1.08 -12.73
CA LYS A 59 19.08 1.94 -13.86
C LYS A 59 18.83 3.38 -13.44
N ARG A 60 18.48 3.62 -12.18
CA ARG A 60 18.09 4.93 -11.65
C ARG A 60 18.69 5.17 -10.26
N PRO A 61 19.96 5.60 -10.18
CA PRO A 61 20.64 5.86 -8.91
C PRO A 61 19.99 6.96 -8.04
N GLY A 62 19.12 7.79 -8.62
CA GLY A 62 18.35 8.80 -7.89
C GLY A 62 17.09 8.29 -7.20
N LEU A 63 16.70 7.02 -7.41
CA LEU A 63 15.55 6.41 -6.74
C LEU A 63 15.75 6.43 -5.21
N ARG A 64 14.71 6.82 -4.48
CA ARG A 64 14.70 6.76 -2.99
C ARG A 64 13.73 5.71 -2.48
N ILE A 65 14.14 4.94 -1.48
CA ILE A 65 13.31 3.90 -0.87
C ILE A 65 12.97 4.31 0.57
N TYR A 66 11.71 4.14 0.96
CA TYR A 66 11.24 4.43 2.31
C TYR A 66 10.55 3.19 2.87
N ALA A 67 11.01 2.71 4.02
CA ALA A 67 10.47 1.52 4.67
C ALA A 67 10.80 1.51 6.17
N HIS A 68 10.15 0.64 6.93
CA HIS A 68 10.53 0.39 8.33
C HIS A 68 11.98 -0.12 8.43
N ALA A 69 12.67 0.20 9.53
CA ALA A 69 14.06 -0.19 9.73
C ALA A 69 14.29 -1.71 9.62
N ASP A 70 13.33 -2.52 10.10
CA ASP A 70 13.38 -3.99 10.00
C ASP A 70 13.44 -4.49 8.55
N VAL A 71 12.69 -3.85 7.63
CA VAL A 71 12.74 -4.18 6.20
C VAL A 71 14.12 -3.84 5.65
N LEU A 72 14.63 -2.64 5.96
CA LEU A 72 15.92 -2.18 5.43
C LEU A 72 17.09 -3.01 5.95
N ALA A 73 17.02 -3.49 7.18
CA ALA A 73 18.05 -4.36 7.77
C ALA A 73 18.22 -5.69 7.01
N GLN A 74 17.16 -6.19 6.36
CA GLN A 74 17.20 -7.40 5.53
C GLN A 74 17.81 -7.15 4.14
N HIS A 75 17.89 -5.89 3.72
CA HIS A 75 18.32 -5.50 2.38
C HIS A 75 19.45 -4.46 2.41
N PRO A 76 20.67 -4.84 2.84
CA PRO A 76 21.80 -3.92 2.94
C PRO A 76 22.20 -3.29 1.60
N ARG A 77 21.82 -3.91 0.47
CA ARG A 77 22.01 -3.34 -0.88
C ARG A 77 21.25 -2.04 -1.11
N PHE A 78 20.18 -1.79 -0.35
CA PHE A 78 19.38 -0.56 -0.47
C PHE A 78 19.87 0.56 0.43
N ALA A 79 20.84 0.31 1.33
CA ALA A 79 21.17 1.19 2.45
C ALA A 79 21.49 2.64 2.05
N GLU A 80 22.19 2.87 0.93
CA GLU A 80 22.52 4.22 0.46
C GLU A 80 21.30 4.94 -0.16
N ALA A 81 20.38 4.17 -0.74
CA ALA A 81 19.18 4.65 -1.40
C ALA A 81 17.97 4.76 -0.47
N SER A 82 18.06 4.22 0.75
CA SER A 82 16.92 4.08 1.65
C SER A 82 16.91 5.08 2.80
N THR A 83 15.71 5.33 3.32
CA THR A 83 15.45 6.12 4.51
C THR A 83 14.50 5.30 5.39
N ALA A 84 14.89 5.05 6.64
CA ALA A 84 14.02 4.38 7.60
C ALA A 84 12.88 5.31 8.01
N VAL A 85 11.67 4.75 8.12
CA VAL A 85 10.47 5.48 8.55
C VAL A 85 9.74 4.71 9.64
N GLU A 86 9.03 5.44 10.49
CA GLU A 86 8.38 4.92 11.70
C GLU A 86 6.94 5.48 11.80
N PRO A 87 5.99 4.74 12.39
CA PRO A 87 4.66 5.27 12.68
C PRO A 87 4.70 6.61 13.42
N GLY A 88 3.85 7.54 13.01
CA GLY A 88 3.85 8.93 13.49
C GLY A 88 4.86 9.84 12.78
N GLY A 89 5.73 9.28 11.94
CA GLY A 89 6.66 10.03 11.10
C GLY A 89 5.97 10.73 9.92
N GLU A 90 6.64 11.75 9.41
CA GLU A 90 6.23 12.51 8.23
C GLU A 90 7.46 12.88 7.39
N PHE A 91 7.33 12.79 6.07
CA PHE A 91 8.40 13.13 5.12
C PHE A 91 7.83 13.51 3.75
N GLU A 92 8.71 13.95 2.86
CA GLU A 92 8.38 14.16 1.45
C GLU A 92 9.04 13.09 0.57
N ALA A 93 8.29 12.57 -0.40
CA ALA A 93 8.80 11.64 -1.40
C ALA A 93 8.14 11.91 -2.76
N ALA A 94 8.96 12.04 -3.80
CA ALA A 94 8.51 12.31 -5.18
C ALA A 94 7.53 13.51 -5.29
N GLY A 95 7.69 14.53 -4.43
CA GLY A 95 6.83 15.71 -4.40
C GLY A 95 5.49 15.54 -3.65
N TYR A 96 5.28 14.42 -2.96
CA TYR A 96 4.12 14.18 -2.10
C TYR A 96 4.50 14.27 -0.62
N ARG A 97 3.57 14.79 0.19
CA ARG A 97 3.65 14.69 1.65
C ARG A 97 3.18 13.30 2.08
N VAL A 98 3.99 12.58 2.84
CA VAL A 98 3.72 11.23 3.30
C VAL A 98 3.71 11.19 4.82
N ARG A 99 2.61 10.71 5.41
CA ARG A 99 2.51 10.39 6.84
C ARG A 99 2.46 8.87 7.03
N VAL A 100 3.13 8.42 8.09
CA VAL A 100 3.30 7.00 8.39
C VAL A 100 2.39 6.61 9.56
N HIS A 101 1.61 5.56 9.38
CA HIS A 101 0.70 5.00 10.38
C HIS A 101 1.03 3.52 10.61
N GLY A 102 0.34 2.87 11.55
CA GLY A 102 0.53 1.45 11.81
C GLY A 102 1.63 1.18 12.83
N GLY A 103 2.49 0.22 12.49
CA GLY A 103 3.59 -0.24 13.33
C GLY A 103 3.63 -1.75 13.48
N GLN A 104 2.56 -2.45 13.15
CA GLN A 104 2.50 -3.92 13.22
C GLN A 104 1.54 -4.48 12.15
N HIS A 105 1.96 -5.57 11.53
CA HIS A 105 1.13 -6.36 10.62
C HIS A 105 -0.08 -6.94 11.37
N ALA A 106 -1.19 -7.20 10.69
CA ALA A 106 -2.31 -7.96 11.23
C ALA A 106 -1.88 -9.35 11.74
N VAL A 107 -2.64 -9.95 12.65
CA VAL A 107 -2.26 -11.27 13.17
C VAL A 107 -2.56 -12.33 12.12
N ILE A 108 -1.52 -12.99 11.58
CA ILE A 108 -1.69 -14.14 10.68
C ILE A 108 -2.14 -15.36 11.48
N HIS A 109 -1.38 -15.70 12.52
CA HIS A 109 -1.67 -16.80 13.45
C HIS A 109 -0.94 -16.54 14.78
N PRO A 110 -1.48 -16.96 15.95
CA PRO A 110 -0.82 -16.76 17.25
C PRO A 110 0.60 -17.34 17.36
N ASP A 111 0.91 -18.37 16.57
CA ASP A 111 2.25 -19.02 16.56
C ASP A 111 3.26 -18.35 15.62
N ILE A 112 2.82 -17.35 14.83
CA ILE A 112 3.69 -16.61 13.92
C ILE A 112 3.98 -15.24 14.54
N PRO A 113 5.26 -14.89 14.79
CA PRO A 113 5.62 -13.56 15.27
C PRO A 113 5.09 -12.46 14.36
N ARG A 114 4.54 -11.41 14.94
CA ARG A 114 4.14 -10.22 14.18
C ARG A 114 5.37 -9.42 13.80
N ILE A 115 5.41 -9.00 12.55
CA ILE A 115 6.43 -8.12 11.99
C ILE A 115 5.93 -6.68 11.94
N ALA A 116 6.84 -5.75 11.70
CA ALA A 116 6.48 -4.37 11.42
C ALA A 116 5.66 -4.28 10.12
N ASN A 117 4.61 -3.46 10.14
CA ASN A 117 3.90 -3.01 8.95
C ASN A 117 3.54 -1.54 9.15
N VAL A 118 3.98 -0.69 8.25
CA VAL A 118 3.57 0.71 8.21
C VAL A 118 2.52 0.94 7.13
N GLY A 119 1.57 1.82 7.40
CA GLY A 119 0.65 2.35 6.41
C GLY A 119 1.09 3.75 5.96
N TYR A 120 0.84 4.09 4.69
CA TYR A 120 1.20 5.38 4.11
C TYR A 120 -0.05 6.18 3.76
N LEU A 121 -0.17 7.36 4.34
CA LEU A 121 -1.09 8.38 3.89
C LEU A 121 -0.33 9.38 3.00
N ILE A 122 -0.69 9.42 1.72
CA ILE A 122 0.01 10.21 0.70
C ILE A 122 -0.90 11.36 0.26
N ALA A 123 -0.39 12.59 0.29
CA ALA A 123 -1.14 13.79 -0.06
C ALA A 123 -0.38 14.68 -1.05
N ASP A 124 -1.12 15.31 -1.97
CA ASP A 124 -0.60 16.29 -2.93
C ASP A 124 -0.97 17.75 -2.59
N GLY A 125 -1.52 17.97 -1.39
CA GLY A 125 -2.03 19.27 -0.93
C GLY A 125 -3.48 19.56 -1.33
N SER A 126 -4.08 18.77 -2.21
CA SER A 126 -5.48 18.91 -2.63
C SER A 126 -6.36 17.72 -2.22
N THR A 127 -5.82 16.51 -2.29
CA THR A 127 -6.48 15.25 -1.91
C THR A 127 -5.46 14.30 -1.28
N ASN A 128 -5.93 13.20 -0.71
CA ASN A 128 -5.06 12.16 -0.17
C ASN A 128 -5.55 10.73 -0.45
N LEU A 129 -4.62 9.79 -0.38
CA LEU A 129 -4.92 8.36 -0.35
C LEU A 129 -4.27 7.68 0.86
N TYR A 130 -4.87 6.61 1.34
CA TYR A 130 -4.32 5.75 2.38
C TYR A 130 -4.09 4.33 1.88
N HIS A 131 -2.85 3.85 2.03
CA HIS A 131 -2.44 2.47 1.80
C HIS A 131 -2.00 1.84 3.13
N PRO A 132 -2.81 0.97 3.76
CA PRO A 132 -2.55 0.48 5.11
C PRO A 132 -1.51 -0.64 5.20
N GLY A 133 -1.05 -1.16 4.04
CA GLY A 133 -0.36 -2.44 3.97
C GLY A 133 -1.25 -3.55 4.51
N ASP A 134 -0.64 -4.53 5.17
CA ASP A 134 -1.34 -5.65 5.76
C ASP A 134 -1.72 -5.36 7.21
N SER A 135 -2.48 -4.28 7.39
CA SER A 135 -3.03 -3.89 8.68
C SER A 135 -4.41 -3.24 8.54
N PHE A 136 -5.13 -3.18 9.66
CA PHE A 136 -6.37 -2.43 9.78
C PHE A 136 -6.18 -1.16 10.63
N THR A 137 -4.99 -0.54 10.56
CA THR A 137 -4.70 0.65 11.35
C THR A 137 -5.44 1.87 10.79
N VAL A 138 -6.30 2.46 11.61
CA VAL A 138 -7.06 3.67 11.25
C VAL A 138 -6.19 4.92 11.46
N PRO A 139 -6.07 5.82 10.47
CA PRO A 139 -5.39 7.10 10.65
C PRO A 139 -6.36 8.11 11.31
N GLU A 140 -6.41 8.10 12.65
CA GLU A 140 -7.41 8.84 13.44
C GLU A 140 -7.26 10.38 13.39
N ASP A 141 -6.08 10.89 13.03
CA ASP A 141 -5.73 12.32 13.01
C ASP A 141 -6.04 12.99 11.66
N THR A 142 -6.78 12.33 10.76
CA THR A 142 -7.04 12.84 9.42
C THR A 142 -8.34 12.34 8.81
N THR A 143 -8.82 13.06 7.79
CA THR A 143 -9.81 12.56 6.84
C THR A 143 -9.09 11.86 5.69
N VAL A 144 -9.64 10.73 5.22
CA VAL A 144 -9.11 9.98 4.08
C VAL A 144 -10.00 10.18 2.87
N ASP A 145 -9.48 10.70 1.76
CA ASP A 145 -10.29 10.87 0.55
C ASP A 145 -10.44 9.54 -0.20
N THR A 146 -9.34 8.82 -0.38
CA THR A 146 -9.29 7.51 -1.05
C THR A 146 -8.63 6.45 -0.18
N LEU A 147 -9.35 5.39 0.17
CA LEU A 147 -8.78 4.23 0.87
C LEU A 147 -8.54 3.08 -0.10
N PHE A 148 -7.38 2.43 -0.03
CA PHE A 148 -7.18 1.10 -0.61
C PHE A 148 -7.28 0.05 0.51
N ALA A 149 -8.38 -0.68 0.55
CA ALA A 149 -8.74 -1.58 1.64
C ALA A 149 -8.38 -3.04 1.31
N PRO A 150 -7.66 -3.75 2.20
CA PRO A 150 -7.38 -5.17 2.01
C PRO A 150 -8.66 -5.98 1.82
N LEU A 151 -8.74 -6.75 0.74
CA LEU A 151 -9.92 -7.51 0.35
C LEU A 151 -9.82 -8.99 0.74
N ASN A 152 -8.64 -9.60 0.57
CA ASN A 152 -8.45 -11.01 0.84
C ASN A 152 -7.01 -11.37 1.20
N ALA A 153 -6.81 -11.94 2.38
CA ALA A 153 -5.52 -12.51 2.77
C ALA A 153 -5.72 -13.67 3.75
N PRO A 154 -4.70 -14.55 3.94
CA PRO A 154 -4.76 -15.62 4.94
C PRO A 154 -4.97 -15.12 6.38
N TRP A 155 -4.66 -13.85 6.65
CA TRP A 155 -4.66 -13.23 7.97
C TRP A 155 -5.95 -12.47 8.31
N MET A 156 -6.96 -12.48 7.44
CA MET A 156 -8.18 -11.68 7.64
C MET A 156 -9.48 -12.44 7.37
N LYS A 157 -10.54 -11.93 8.00
CA LYS A 157 -11.93 -12.13 7.59
C LYS A 157 -12.42 -10.88 6.87
N LEU A 158 -13.30 -11.05 5.90
CA LEU A 158 -13.88 -9.91 5.17
C LEU A 158 -14.60 -8.91 6.10
N SER A 159 -15.20 -9.37 7.20
CA SER A 159 -15.84 -8.49 8.19
C SER A 159 -14.88 -7.45 8.78
N GLU A 160 -13.61 -7.81 8.96
CA GLU A 160 -12.60 -6.89 9.50
C GLU A 160 -12.28 -5.77 8.50
N SER A 161 -12.24 -6.07 7.20
CA SER A 161 -12.12 -5.05 6.16
C SER A 161 -13.34 -4.13 6.12
N ILE A 162 -14.55 -4.69 6.23
CA ILE A 162 -15.79 -3.89 6.29
C ILE A 162 -15.75 -2.94 7.49
N ASP A 163 -15.39 -3.45 8.67
CA ASP A 163 -15.32 -2.64 9.89
C ASP A 163 -14.19 -1.60 9.81
N PHE A 164 -13.07 -1.95 9.20
CA PHE A 164 -11.97 -1.02 8.92
C PHE A 164 -12.41 0.13 8.01
N VAL A 165 -13.06 -0.14 6.88
CA VAL A 165 -13.59 0.91 5.99
C VAL A 165 -14.59 1.81 6.74
N ARG A 166 -15.46 1.22 7.58
CA ARG A 166 -16.42 1.98 8.41
C ARG A 166 -15.76 2.81 9.50
N ALA A 167 -14.61 2.39 10.00
CA ALA A 167 -13.84 3.15 10.99
C ALA A 167 -13.12 4.32 10.34
N VAL A 168 -12.50 4.11 9.16
CA VAL A 168 -11.81 5.15 8.38
C VAL A 168 -12.79 6.18 7.82
N LYS A 169 -13.99 5.75 7.40
CA LYS A 169 -15.02 6.58 6.74
C LYS A 169 -14.46 7.39 5.55
N PRO A 170 -13.82 6.74 4.57
CA PRO A 170 -13.18 7.48 3.50
C PRO A 170 -14.21 8.05 2.51
N GLY A 171 -13.81 9.04 1.71
CA GLY A 171 -14.66 9.56 0.62
C GLY A 171 -15.04 8.48 -0.40
N ARG A 172 -14.09 7.58 -0.68
CA ARG A 172 -14.26 6.35 -1.49
C ARG A 172 -13.24 5.29 -1.08
N ALA A 173 -13.54 4.03 -1.37
CA ALA A 173 -12.67 2.90 -1.11
C ALA A 173 -12.48 2.04 -2.37
N TYR A 174 -11.29 1.47 -2.52
CA TYR A 174 -10.94 0.52 -3.57
C TYR A 174 -10.32 -0.75 -2.99
N ALA A 175 -10.48 -1.87 -3.70
CA ALA A 175 -9.84 -3.12 -3.32
C ALA A 175 -8.31 -3.04 -3.34
N LEU A 176 -7.69 -3.68 -2.36
CA LEU A 176 -6.26 -3.98 -2.26
C LEU A 176 -6.10 -5.46 -1.87
N HIS A 177 -4.95 -6.06 -2.14
CA HIS A 177 -4.66 -7.44 -1.72
C HIS A 177 -5.72 -8.42 -2.28
N ASP A 178 -5.93 -8.36 -3.59
CA ASP A 178 -7.03 -9.01 -4.32
C ASP A 178 -6.60 -10.20 -5.19
N HIS A 179 -5.31 -10.28 -5.54
CA HIS A 179 -4.79 -11.24 -6.53
C HIS A 179 -5.03 -12.73 -6.21
N LEU A 180 -5.19 -13.09 -4.93
CA LEU A 180 -5.43 -14.47 -4.51
C LEU A 180 -6.88 -14.93 -4.76
N LEU A 181 -7.79 -14.00 -5.05
CA LEU A 181 -9.18 -14.30 -5.33
C LEU A 181 -9.38 -14.76 -6.78
N THR A 182 -10.18 -15.80 -6.92
CA THR A 182 -10.87 -16.04 -8.21
C THR A 182 -11.90 -14.94 -8.45
N GLU A 183 -12.29 -14.74 -9.71
CA GLU A 183 -13.34 -13.79 -10.08
C GLU A 183 -14.65 -14.02 -9.29
N THR A 184 -15.01 -15.28 -9.06
CA THR A 184 -16.20 -15.65 -8.26
C THR A 184 -16.06 -15.22 -6.80
N GLY A 185 -14.89 -15.43 -6.19
CA GLY A 185 -14.62 -15.00 -4.81
C GLY A 185 -14.59 -13.48 -4.66
N ALA A 186 -14.04 -12.78 -5.65
CA ALA A 186 -14.07 -11.31 -5.72
C ALA A 186 -15.50 -10.78 -5.74
N LYS A 187 -16.37 -11.29 -6.63
CA LYS A 187 -17.79 -10.86 -6.71
C LYS A 187 -18.53 -10.94 -5.37
N VAL A 188 -18.29 -12.00 -4.59
CA VAL A 188 -18.91 -12.16 -3.26
C VAL A 188 -18.36 -11.11 -2.29
N SER A 189 -17.05 -10.95 -2.25
CA SER A 189 -16.39 -10.02 -1.32
C SER A 189 -16.73 -8.56 -1.63
N ASP A 190 -16.72 -8.20 -2.91
CA ASP A 190 -17.08 -6.88 -3.43
C ASP A 190 -18.52 -6.52 -3.09
N GLY A 191 -19.47 -7.43 -3.32
CA GLY A 191 -20.88 -7.21 -3.01
C GLY A 191 -21.15 -7.01 -1.51
N HIS A 192 -20.32 -7.57 -0.64
CA HIS A 192 -20.38 -7.31 0.80
C HIS A 192 -19.82 -5.93 1.16
N LEU A 193 -18.65 -5.55 0.63
CA LEU A 193 -18.09 -4.22 0.88
C LEU A 193 -18.99 -3.11 0.34
N GLU A 194 -19.53 -3.25 -0.87
CA GLU A 194 -20.45 -2.26 -1.45
C GLU A 194 -21.69 -2.06 -0.58
N ARG A 195 -22.27 -3.14 -0.03
CA ARG A 195 -23.50 -3.08 0.77
C ARG A 195 -23.28 -2.67 2.22
N LEU A 196 -22.14 -3.04 2.82
CA LEU A 196 -21.95 -2.98 4.27
C LEU A 196 -20.93 -1.95 4.73
N SER A 197 -20.02 -1.50 3.86
CA SER A 197 -18.99 -0.51 4.25
C SER A 197 -19.55 0.87 4.54
N GLY A 198 -20.74 1.20 4.02
CA GLY A 198 -21.31 2.54 4.12
C GLY A 198 -20.51 3.61 3.35
N THR A 199 -19.68 3.20 2.39
CA THR A 199 -18.84 4.07 1.56
C THR A 199 -18.95 3.67 0.09
N LYS A 200 -18.69 4.60 -0.83
CA LYS A 200 -18.56 4.28 -2.25
C LYS A 200 -17.35 3.36 -2.45
N TYR A 201 -17.61 2.10 -2.82
CA TYR A 201 -16.59 1.08 -3.03
C TYR A 201 -16.50 0.69 -4.52
N ALA A 202 -15.30 0.34 -4.99
CA ALA A 202 -15.13 -0.32 -6.28
C ALA A 202 -13.88 -1.23 -6.31
N HIS A 203 -13.91 -2.25 -7.15
CA HIS A 203 -12.75 -3.10 -7.43
C HIS A 203 -12.11 -2.67 -8.75
N LEU A 204 -10.87 -2.20 -8.70
CA LEU A 204 -10.14 -1.75 -9.90
C LEU A 204 -9.38 -2.93 -10.52
N ALA A 205 -9.53 -3.12 -11.83
CA ALA A 205 -8.65 -4.04 -12.55
C ALA A 205 -7.20 -3.49 -12.58
N PRO A 206 -6.17 -4.35 -12.57
CA PRO A 206 -4.78 -3.91 -12.76
C PRO A 206 -4.61 -3.04 -14.02
N GLY A 207 -3.83 -1.98 -13.90
CA GLY A 207 -3.64 -0.93 -14.92
C GLY A 207 -4.70 0.17 -14.93
N THR A 208 -5.78 0.04 -14.15
CA THR A 208 -6.80 1.09 -14.06
C THR A 208 -6.24 2.31 -13.31
N THR A 209 -6.43 3.49 -13.89
CA THR A 209 -6.01 4.78 -13.31
C THR A 209 -7.21 5.60 -12.89
N ILE A 210 -7.12 6.20 -11.70
CA ILE A 210 -8.12 7.12 -11.14
C ILE A 210 -7.47 8.46 -10.78
N ALA A 211 -8.25 9.53 -10.89
CA ALA A 211 -7.91 10.85 -10.34
C ALA A 211 -8.40 10.95 -8.89
#